data_AF-A0A1Y5HZD4-F1
#
_entry.id   AF-A0A1Y5HZD4-F1
#
_cell.length_a   1.000
_cell.length_b   1.000
_cell.length_c   1.000
_cell.angle_alpha   90.00
_cell.angle_beta   90.00
_cell.angle_gamma   90.00
#
_symmetry.space_group_name_H-M   'P 1'
#
loop_
_entity.id
_entity.type
_entity.pdbx_description
1 polymer ?
#
loop_
_entity_poly.entity_id
_entity_poly.type
_entity_poly.pdbx_seq_one_letter_code
_entity_poly.pdbx_strand_id
1 'polypeptide(L)' 'DHQQQKGEFVVMITGNPEPEPASAVDTEKLFKLLLKELPPKKAASVISDLTGENKKALYQKALEIQGKL' A
#
# COMPACT_ATOMS: atom_id res chain seq x y z
N ASP A 1 -31.27 -40.49 9.78
CA ASP A 1 -30.21 -40.85 8.83
C ASP A 1 -29.44 -39.60 8.46
N HIS A 2 -28.20 -39.45 8.94
CA HIS A 2 -27.46 -38.16 9.02
C HIS A 2 -26.36 -38.01 7.95
N GLN A 3 -26.41 -38.80 6.87
CA GLN A 3 -25.29 -38.93 5.92
C GLN A 3 -25.49 -38.20 4.57
N GLN A 4 -26.61 -37.49 4.38
CA GLN A 4 -26.93 -36.82 3.10
C GLN A 4 -26.60 -35.32 3.06
N GLN A 5 -25.53 -34.86 3.73
CA GLN A 5 -25.19 -33.43 3.82
C GLN A 5 -23.73 -33.10 3.43
N LYS A 6 -23.05 -33.97 2.69
CA LYS A 6 -21.73 -33.64 2.13
C LYS A 6 -21.86 -33.36 0.64
N GLY A 7 -22.26 -32.15 0.30
CA GLY A 7 -22.19 -31.65 -1.08
C GLY A 7 -20.74 -31.30 -1.41
N GLU A 8 -20.18 -31.91 -2.44
CA GLU A 8 -18.89 -31.51 -2.99
C GLU A 8 -19.09 -30.21 -3.78
N PHE A 9 -18.27 -29.19 -3.49
CA PHE A 9 -18.26 -27.95 -4.27
C PHE A 9 -16.86 -27.71 -4.83
N VAL A 10 -16.81 -27.32 -6.10
CA VAL A 10 -15.56 -26.99 -6.79
C VAL A 10 -15.37 -25.49 -6.71
N VAL A 11 -14.34 -25.05 -6.00
CA VAL A 11 -13.91 -23.65 -6.00
C VAL A 11 -12.91 -23.46 -7.13
N MET A 12 -13.33 -22.76 -8.18
CA MET A 12 -12.43 -22.31 -9.23
C MET A 12 -11.73 -21.03 -8.77
N ILE A 13 -10.43 -21.12 -8.52
CA ILE A 13 -9.60 -19.97 -8.18
C ILE A 13 -8.88 -19.57 -9.46
N THR A 14 -9.31 -18.48 -10.08
CA THR A 14 -8.59 -17.86 -11.19
C THR A 14 -7.36 -17.13 -10.66
N GLY A 15 -6.24 -17.24 -11.39
CA GLY A 15 -5.05 -16.45 -11.09
C GLY A 15 -5.35 -14.96 -11.23
N ASN A 16 -4.80 -14.15 -10.32
CA ASN A 16 -4.91 -12.70 -10.40
C ASN A 16 -4.22 -12.22 -11.69
N PRO A 17 -4.93 -11.60 -12.65
CA PRO A 17 -4.35 -11.19 -13.94
C PRO A 17 -3.32 -10.07 -13.79
N GLU A 18 -3.38 -9.33 -12.70
CA GLU A 18 -2.42 -8.29 -12.33
C GLU A 18 -1.84 -8.63 -10.95
N PRO A 19 -0.96 -9.64 -10.85
CA PRO A 19 -0.33 -9.95 -9.59
C PRO A 19 0.47 -8.72 -9.18
N GLU A 20 0.06 -8.06 -8.09
CA GLU A 20 0.91 -7.06 -7.47
C GLU A 20 2.24 -7.75 -7.17
N PRO A 21 3.37 -7.26 -7.71
CA PRO A 21 4.65 -7.90 -7.46
C PRO A 21 4.82 -8.04 -5.95
N ALA A 22 5.22 -9.21 -5.46
CA ALA A 22 5.59 -9.35 -4.04
C ALA A 22 6.72 -8.37 -3.64
N SER A 23 7.39 -7.79 -4.63
CA SER A 23 8.40 -6.73 -4.54
C SER A 23 7.88 -5.31 -4.80
N ALA A 24 6.57 -5.12 -5.02
CA ALA A 24 5.98 -3.80 -5.15
C ALA A 24 6.02 -3.15 -3.77
N VAL A 25 7.01 -2.30 -3.57
CA VAL A 25 7.11 -1.52 -2.35
C VAL A 25 5.91 -0.60 -2.32
N ASP A 26 5.01 -0.94 -1.42
CA ASP A 26 3.76 -0.24 -1.14
C ASP A 26 4.11 1.17 -0.66
N THR A 27 4.25 2.08 -1.63
CA THR A 27 4.90 3.38 -1.45
C THR A 27 4.15 4.21 -0.41
N GLU A 28 2.83 4.04 -0.33
CA GLU A 28 2.01 4.64 0.72
C GLU A 28 2.34 4.13 2.12
N LYS A 29 2.53 2.81 2.30
CA LYS A 29 2.94 2.27 3.60
C LYS A 29 4.33 2.74 3.98
N LEU A 30 5.27 2.72 3.03
CA LEU A 30 6.62 3.22 3.24
C LEU A 30 6.60 4.71 3.63
N PHE A 31 5.77 5.50 2.95
CA PHE A 31 5.62 6.92 3.23
C PHE A 31 5.05 7.17 4.63
N LYS A 32 4.00 6.45 5.02
CA LYS A 32 3.43 6.49 6.38
C LYS A 32 4.45 6.09 7.45
N LEU A 33 5.30 5.10 7.18
CA LEU A 33 6.38 4.69 8.10
C LEU A 33 7.43 5.79 8.25
N LEU A 34 7.90 6.35 7.12
CA LEU A 34 8.89 7.43 7.11
C LEU A 34 8.36 8.67 7.84
N LEU A 35 7.06 8.97 7.75
CA LEU A 35 6.44 10.10 8.46
C LEU A 35 6.35 9.91 9.98
N LYS A 36 6.49 8.69 10.50
CA LYS A 36 6.55 8.42 11.94
C LYS A 36 7.96 8.69 12.50
N GLU A 37 8.99 8.33 11.74
CA GLU A 37 10.38 8.38 12.19
C GLU A 37 11.12 9.67 11.75
N LEU A 38 10.62 10.36 10.71
CA LEU A 38 11.28 11.51 10.10
C LEU A 38 10.33 12.69 9.91
N PRO A 39 10.85 13.94 9.85
CA PRO A 39 10.05 15.10 9.50
C PRO A 39 9.49 14.99 8.07
N PRO A 40 8.30 15.56 7.79
CA PRO A 40 7.57 15.40 6.52
C PRO A 40 8.37 15.84 5.29
N LYS A 41 9.27 16.81 5.46
CA LYS A 41 10.18 17.29 4.41
C LYS A 41 11.19 16.22 3.97
N LYS A 42 11.70 15.42 4.92
CA LYS A 42 12.63 14.32 4.61
C LYS A 42 11.88 13.12 4.03
N ALA A 43 10.74 12.75 4.60
CA ALA A 43 9.91 11.67 4.07
C ALA A 43 9.49 11.93 2.62
N ALA A 44 9.06 13.16 2.30
CA ALA A 44 8.70 13.55 0.94
C ALA A 44 9.88 13.53 -0.03
N SER A 45 11.10 13.87 0.43
CA SER A 45 12.30 13.74 -0.41
C SER A 45 12.60 12.28 -0.72
N VAL A 46 12.58 11.41 0.30
CA VAL A 46 12.86 9.97 0.13
C VAL A 46 11.88 9.32 -0.84
N ILE A 47 10.58 9.61 -0.71
CA ILE A 47 9.58 9.07 -1.64
C ILE A 47 9.73 9.67 -3.04
N SER A 48 9.98 10.97 -3.16
CA SER A 48 10.23 11.62 -4.46
C SER A 48 11.45 11.04 -5.17
N ASP A 49 12.52 10.73 -4.43
CA ASP A 49 13.73 10.12 -4.99
C ASP A 49 13.50 8.64 -5.36
N LEU A 50 12.53 7.95 -4.72
CA LEU A 50 12.15 6.57 -5.01
C LEU A 50 11.16 6.45 -6.18
N THR A 51 10.16 7.34 -6.27
CA THR A 51 9.07 7.27 -7.26
C THR A 51 9.19 8.27 -8.40
N GLY A 52 10.06 9.27 -8.28
CA GLY A 52 10.16 10.39 -9.23
C GLY A 52 9.01 11.40 -9.13
N GLU A 53 8.09 11.24 -8.17
CA GLU A 53 6.98 12.17 -7.98
C GLU A 53 7.46 13.53 -7.43
N ASN A 54 6.63 14.57 -7.62
CA ASN A 54 6.99 15.93 -7.24
C ASN A 54 7.10 16.10 -5.70
N LYS A 55 8.27 16.57 -5.21
CA LYS A 55 8.51 16.83 -3.78
C LYS A 55 7.45 17.70 -3.12
N LYS A 56 6.90 18.70 -3.84
CA LYS A 56 5.90 19.62 -3.29
C LYS A 56 4.54 18.93 -3.10
N ALA A 57 4.14 18.10 -4.06
CA ALA A 57 2.89 17.32 -3.97
C ALA A 57 2.98 16.27 -2.86
N LEU A 58 4.11 15.56 -2.76
CA LEU A 58 4.35 14.61 -1.68
C LEU A 58 4.41 15.29 -0.32
N TYR A 59 5.05 16.46 -0.21
CA TYR A 59 5.09 17.21 1.04
C TYR A 59 3.70 17.65 1.51
N GLN A 60 2.84 18.09 0.58
CA GLN A 60 1.45 18.41 0.89
C GLN A 60 0.70 17.17 1.40
N LYS A 61 0.80 16.05 0.67
CA LYS A 61 0.24 14.75 1.11
C LYS A 61 0.74 14.33 2.49
N ALA A 62 2.03 14.54 2.79
CA ALA A 62 2.59 14.24 4.10
C ALA A 62 1.94 15.05 5.22
N LEU A 63 1.68 16.33 4.99
CA LEU A 63 1.03 17.21 5.96
C LEU A 63 -0.44 16.81 6.19
N GLU A 64 -1.14 16.42 5.12
CA GLU A 64 -2.51 15.89 5.19
C GLU A 64 -2.56 14.58 5.98
N ILE A 65 -1.63 13.65 5.72
CA ILE A 65 -1.54 12.36 6.43
C ILE A 65 -1.15 12.53 7.90
N GLN A 66 -0.30 13.50 8.23
CA GLN A 66 0.07 13.81 9.62
C GLN A 66 -1.04 14.56 10.39
N GLY A 67 -2.18 14.88 9.76
CA GLY A 67 -3.27 15.60 10.42
C GLY A 67 -2.89 17.01 10.86
N LYS A 68 -1.99 17.66 10.11
CA LYS A 68 -1.64 19.08 10.32
C LYS A 68 -2.54 20.06 9.54
N LEU A 69 -3.67 19.56 9.01
CA LEU A 69 -4.79 20.31 8.46
C LEU A 69 -6.07 19.87 9.15
#